data_AF-A0A401Q0K2-F1
#
_entry.id   AF-A0A401Q0K2-F1
#
_cell.length_a   1.000
_cell.length_b   1.000
_cell.length_c   1.000
_cell.angle_alpha   90.00
_cell.angle_beta   90.00
_cell.angle_gamma   90.00
#
_symmetry.space_group_name_H-M   'P 1'
#
loop_
_entity.id
_entity.type
_entity.pdbx_description
1 polymer ?
#
loop_
_entity_poly.entity_id
_entity_poly.type
_entity_poly.pdbx_seq_one_letter_code
_entity_poly.pdbx_strand_id
1 'polypeptide(L)'
;RFRGKGYQEGFTEGGHLGETEGRRYGLANGAKIGSEVSFYKGFAFTWKCLLQKNQDAQKNSKRLKVLNTLLEMVQRFPYEDPTYDKLQEDLEKMRAKFKQICSLLNVQPACQNATAAGMSF
;
A
#
# COMPACT_ATOMS: atom_id res chain seq x y z
N ARG A 1 29.42 28.91 -31.63
CA ARG A 1 29.03 27.64 -32.30
C ARG A 1 28.78 26.46 -31.33
N PHE A 2 28.98 26.62 -30.00
CA PHE A 2 28.83 25.54 -29.00
C PHE A 2 27.50 25.50 -28.24
N ARG A 3 26.64 26.53 -28.37
CA ARG A 3 25.41 26.69 -27.56
C ARG A 3 24.31 25.65 -27.84
N GLY A 4 24.25 25.07 -29.05
CA GLY A 4 23.25 24.04 -29.37
C GLY A 4 23.63 22.63 -28.92
N LYS A 5 24.94 22.33 -28.85
CA LYS A 5 25.44 21.00 -28.48
C LYS A 5 25.22 20.71 -26.99
N GLY A 6 25.59 21.65 -26.11
CA GLY A 6 25.38 21.49 -24.67
C GLY A 6 23.92 21.39 -24.26
N TYR A 7 23.00 22.08 -24.96
CA TYR A 7 21.56 21.93 -24.73
C TYR A 7 21.07 20.53 -25.11
N GLN A 8 21.48 20.03 -26.28
CA GLN A 8 21.04 18.72 -26.76
C GLN A 8 21.64 17.57 -25.93
N GLU A 9 22.91 17.68 -25.54
CA GLU A 9 23.56 16.77 -24.60
C GLU A 9 22.86 16.80 -23.23
N GLY A 10 22.60 17.98 -22.67
CA GLY A 10 21.88 18.09 -21.39
C GLY A 10 20.43 17.58 -21.44
N PHE A 11 19.71 17.79 -22.55
CA PHE A 11 18.36 17.29 -22.72
C PHE A 11 18.31 15.77 -22.84
N THR A 12 19.23 15.17 -23.61
CA THR A 12 19.31 13.72 -23.78
C THR A 12 19.73 13.02 -22.48
N GLU A 13 20.77 13.51 -21.82
CA GLU A 13 21.22 13.00 -20.52
C GLU A 13 20.13 13.15 -19.46
N GLY A 14 19.51 14.33 -19.36
CA GLY A 14 18.42 14.59 -18.41
C GLY A 14 17.21 13.69 -18.64
N GLY A 15 16.87 13.41 -19.91
CA GLY A 15 15.81 12.46 -20.26
C GLY A 15 16.13 11.03 -19.81
N HIS A 16 17.36 10.58 -20.04
CA HIS A 16 17.80 9.24 -19.68
C HIS A 16 17.87 9.02 -18.16
N LEU A 17 18.35 10.03 -17.43
CA LEU A 17 18.36 10.05 -15.97
C LEU A 17 16.94 10.05 -15.40
N GLY A 18 16.06 10.91 -15.93
CA GLY A 18 14.67 10.98 -15.52
C GLY A 18 13.91 9.66 -15.71
N GLU A 19 14.13 8.97 -16.83
CA GLU A 19 13.53 7.66 -17.08
C GLU A 19 14.01 6.61 -16.08
N THR A 20 15.32 6.56 -15.85
CA THR A 20 15.93 5.57 -14.94
C THR A 20 15.46 5.78 -13.50
N GLU A 21 15.45 7.03 -13.04
CA GLU A 21 15.03 7.39 -11.70
C GLU A 21 13.54 7.17 -11.50
N GLY A 22 12.70 7.59 -12.46
CA GLY A 22 11.27 7.38 -12.44
C GLY A 22 10.90 5.89 -12.38
N ARG A 23 11.58 5.06 -13.18
CA ARG A 23 11.39 3.59 -13.17
C ARG A 23 11.76 2.99 -11.82
N ARG A 24 12.92 3.35 -11.27
CA ARG A 24 13.38 2.85 -9.97
C ARG A 24 12.42 3.24 -8.86
N TYR A 25 11.98 4.50 -8.85
CA TYR A 25 11.04 5.01 -7.86
C TYR A 25 9.69 4.31 -7.97
N GLY A 26 9.15 4.16 -9.18
CA GLY A 26 7.88 3.46 -9.43
C GLY A 26 7.90 2.02 -8.93
N LEU A 27 8.98 1.27 -9.21
CA LEU A 27 9.14 -0.11 -8.74
C LEU A 27 9.18 -0.20 -7.22
N ALA A 28 10.00 0.64 -6.56
CA ALA A 28 10.13 0.63 -5.12
C ALA A 28 8.83 1.05 -4.41
N ASN A 29 8.19 2.12 -4.90
CA ASN A 29 6.94 2.61 -4.34
C ASN A 29 5.79 1.63 -4.56
N GLY A 30 5.69 1.05 -5.76
CA GLY A 30 4.70 0.03 -6.09
C GLY A 30 4.84 -1.21 -5.22
N ALA A 31 6.07 -1.71 -5.02
CA ALA A 31 6.33 -2.85 -4.13
C ALA A 31 5.92 -2.56 -2.68
N LYS A 32 6.22 -1.36 -2.18
CA LYS A 32 5.82 -0.93 -0.83
C LYS A 32 4.30 -0.93 -0.67
N ILE A 33 3.58 -0.31 -1.60
CA ILE A 33 2.11 -0.24 -1.57
C ILE A 33 1.50 -1.63 -1.70
N GLY A 34 1.98 -2.44 -2.64
CA GLY A 34 1.52 -3.81 -2.84
C GLY A 34 1.72 -4.69 -1.60
N SER A 35 2.86 -4.56 -0.92
CA SER A 35 3.13 -5.26 0.34
C SER A 35 2.15 -4.85 1.44
N GLU A 36 1.84 -3.56 1.55
CA GLU A 36 0.91 -3.06 2.56
C GLU A 36 -0.52 -3.56 2.33
N VAL A 37 -1.02 -3.44 1.10
CA VAL A 37 -2.37 -3.87 0.72
C VAL A 37 -2.54 -5.39 0.86
N SER A 38 -1.54 -6.16 0.42
CA SER A 38 -1.56 -7.63 0.56
C SER A 38 -1.48 -8.08 2.01
N PHE A 39 -0.69 -7.41 2.85
CA PHE A 39 -0.66 -7.66 4.29
C PHE A 39 -2.03 -7.47 4.93
N TYR A 40 -2.71 -6.35 4.64
CA TYR A 40 -4.08 -6.10 5.14
C TYR A 40 -5.06 -7.17 4.70
N LYS A 41 -4.98 -7.62 3.45
CA LYS A 41 -5.80 -8.72 2.93
C LYS A 41 -5.59 -10.01 3.74
N GLY A 42 -4.34 -10.43 3.88
CA GLY A 42 -3.97 -11.67 4.58
C GLY A 42 -4.37 -11.63 6.05
N PHE A 43 -4.08 -10.52 6.73
CA PHE A 43 -4.49 -10.28 8.10
C PHE A 43 -6.02 -10.37 8.25
N ALA A 44 -6.77 -9.65 7.42
CA ALA A 44 -8.22 -9.60 7.54
C ALA A 44 -8.87 -10.97 7.25
N PHE A 45 -8.38 -11.70 6.26
CA PHE A 45 -8.86 -13.04 5.93
C PHE A 45 -8.60 -14.04 7.07
N THR A 46 -7.39 -14.01 7.64
CA THR A 46 -7.00 -14.88 8.75
C THR A 46 -7.88 -14.66 9.97
N TRP A 47 -8.06 -13.40 10.38
CA TRP A 47 -8.92 -13.06 11.51
C TRP A 47 -10.39 -13.37 11.27
N LYS A 48 -10.88 -13.16 10.05
CA LYS A 48 -12.25 -13.56 9.69
C LYS A 48 -12.48 -15.06 9.90
N CYS A 49 -11.56 -15.90 9.43
CA CYS A 49 -11.64 -17.35 9.62
C CYS A 49 -11.62 -17.75 11.11
N LEU A 50 -10.72 -17.15 11.90
CA LEU A 50 -10.60 -17.42 13.34
C LEU A 50 -11.85 -17.02 14.11
N LEU A 51 -12.41 -15.85 13.83
CA LEU A 51 -13.60 -15.34 14.54
C LEU A 51 -14.87 -16.10 14.18
N GLN A 52 -14.98 -16.63 12.95
CA GLN A 52 -16.11 -17.47 12.53
C GLN A 52 -16.15 -18.83 13.23
N LYS A 53 -15.00 -19.34 13.71
CA LYS A 53 -14.90 -20.60 14.45
C LYS A 53 -15.19 -20.46 15.95
N ASN A 54 -15.38 -19.24 16.46
CA ASN A 54 -15.53 -18.96 17.89
C ASN A 54 -17.01 -18.72 18.26
N GLN A 55 -17.44 -19.21 19.44
CA GLN A 55 -18.84 -19.21 19.88
C GLN A 55 -19.38 -17.84 20.34
N ASP A 56 -18.54 -16.82 20.51
CA ASP A 56 -18.96 -15.47 20.92
C ASP A 56 -19.54 -14.61 19.78
N ALA A 57 -20.69 -15.01 19.23
CA ALA A 57 -21.30 -14.40 18.04
C ALA A 57 -21.54 -12.87 18.17
N GLN A 58 -21.99 -12.41 19.34
CA GLN A 58 -22.27 -10.98 19.61
C GLN A 58 -20.99 -10.12 19.52
N LYS A 59 -19.91 -10.55 20.17
CA LYS A 59 -18.62 -9.85 20.19
C LYS A 59 -17.93 -9.90 18.82
N ASN A 60 -18.10 -11.01 18.10
CA ASN A 60 -17.47 -11.23 16.80
C ASN A 60 -18.20 -10.49 15.67
N SER A 61 -19.50 -10.22 15.79
CA SER A 61 -20.27 -9.49 14.77
C SER A 61 -19.66 -8.11 14.44
N LYS A 62 -19.33 -7.30 15.44
CA LYS A 62 -18.70 -5.98 15.22
C LYS A 62 -17.33 -6.10 14.56
N ARG A 63 -16.50 -7.06 15.00
CA ARG A 63 -15.16 -7.31 14.47
C ARG A 63 -15.21 -7.76 13.01
N LEU A 64 -16.10 -8.70 12.70
CA LEU A 64 -16.33 -9.22 11.35
C LEU A 64 -16.81 -8.13 10.39
N LYS A 65 -17.69 -7.21 10.84
CA LYS A 65 -18.11 -6.06 10.02
C LYS A 65 -16.93 -5.21 9.59
N VAL A 66 -16.06 -4.79 10.53
CA VAL A 66 -14.90 -3.95 10.20
C VAL A 66 -13.90 -4.70 9.31
N LEU A 67 -13.68 -5.99 9.56
CA LEU A 67 -12.84 -6.85 8.72
C LEU A 67 -13.36 -6.95 7.28
N ASN A 68 -14.67 -7.15 7.11
CA ASN A 68 -15.29 -7.20 5.77
C ASN A 68 -15.15 -5.85 5.05
N THR A 69 -15.36 -4.73 5.73
CA THR A 69 -15.13 -3.40 5.14
C THR A 69 -13.69 -3.23 4.67
N LEU A 70 -12.69 -3.66 5.44
CA LEU A 70 -11.29 -3.61 5.01
C LEU A 70 -11.05 -4.49 3.77
N LEU A 71 -11.62 -5.70 3.73
CA LEU A 71 -11.51 -6.59 2.56
C LEU A 71 -12.16 -6.00 1.31
N GLU A 72 -13.33 -5.38 1.44
CA GLU A 72 -14.02 -4.69 0.34
C GLU A 72 -13.19 -3.54 -0.22
N MET A 73 -12.56 -2.75 0.66
CA MET A 73 -11.65 -1.68 0.24
C MET A 73 -10.45 -2.23 -0.52
N VAL A 74 -9.85 -3.32 -0.04
CA VAL A 74 -8.71 -3.99 -0.72
C VAL A 74 -9.10 -4.59 -2.07
N GLN A 75 -10.33 -5.10 -2.21
CA GLN A 75 -10.84 -5.63 -3.48
C GLN A 75 -11.11 -4.55 -4.51
N ARG A 76 -11.53 -3.35 -4.08
CA ARG A 76 -11.77 -2.20 -4.96
C ARG A 76 -10.52 -1.41 -5.31
N PHE A 77 -9.38 -1.78 -4.72
CA PHE A 77 -8.12 -1.10 -4.95
C PHE A 77 -7.70 -1.19 -6.43
N PRO A 78 -7.36 -0.07 -7.09
CA PRO A 78 -7.07 -0.06 -8.53
C PRO A 78 -5.62 -0.48 -8.80
N TYR A 79 -5.39 -1.79 -8.89
CA TYR A 79 -4.05 -2.33 -9.16
C TYR A 79 -3.52 -2.01 -10.57
N GLU A 80 -4.42 -1.71 -11.51
CA GLU A 80 -4.10 -1.55 -12.93
C GLU A 80 -3.89 -0.10 -13.36
N ASP A 81 -4.24 0.88 -12.49
CA ASP A 81 -4.15 2.31 -12.79
C ASP A 81 -3.04 2.99 -11.97
N PRO A 82 -1.84 3.20 -12.53
CA PRO A 82 -0.75 3.87 -11.84
C PRO A 82 -0.98 5.38 -11.64
N THR A 83 -1.99 5.96 -12.29
CA THR A 83 -2.33 7.39 -12.23
C THR A 83 -3.51 7.69 -11.32
N TYR A 84 -3.98 6.71 -10.56
CA TYR A 84 -5.13 6.85 -9.68
C TYR A 84 -4.94 7.96 -8.65
N ASP A 85 -5.73 9.03 -8.78
CA ASP A 85 -5.62 10.28 -8.02
C ASP A 85 -5.91 10.10 -6.53
N LYS A 86 -6.81 9.17 -6.20
CA LYS A 86 -7.26 8.90 -4.81
C LYS A 86 -6.50 7.79 -4.11
N LEU A 87 -5.42 7.29 -4.72
CA LEU A 87 -4.62 6.18 -4.19
C LEU A 87 -4.20 6.42 -2.74
N GLN A 88 -3.65 7.61 -2.48
CA GLN A 88 -3.16 7.97 -1.16
C GLN A 88 -4.29 8.07 -0.13
N GLU A 89 -5.43 8.65 -0.50
CA GLU A 89 -6.59 8.75 0.38
C GLU A 89 -7.13 7.37 0.75
N ASP A 90 -7.22 6.46 -0.21
CA ASP A 90 -7.74 5.12 0.03
C ASP A 90 -6.77 4.27 0.87
N LEU A 91 -5.46 4.42 0.67
CA LEU A 91 -4.46 3.82 1.55
C LEU A 91 -4.57 4.34 2.99
N GLU A 92 -4.77 5.66 3.18
CA GLU A 92 -4.99 6.22 4.52
C GLU A 92 -6.27 5.67 5.18
N LYS A 93 -7.36 5.53 4.42
CA LYS A 93 -8.58 4.89 4.92
C LYS A 93 -8.33 3.43 5.31
N MET A 94 -7.56 2.67 4.52
CA MET A 94 -7.20 1.28 4.84
C MET A 94 -6.36 1.21 6.12
N ARG A 95 -5.33 2.06 6.25
CA ARG A 95 -4.50 2.19 7.46
C ARG A 95 -5.34 2.49 8.70
N ALA A 96 -6.30 3.43 8.59
CA ALA A 96 -7.21 3.77 9.68
C ALA A 96 -8.10 2.58 10.08
N LYS A 97 -8.64 1.84 9.10
CA LYS A 97 -9.45 0.64 9.33
C LYS A 97 -8.62 -0.49 9.94
N PHE A 98 -7.38 -0.68 9.49
CA PHE A 98 -6.45 -1.63 10.09
C PHE A 98 -6.19 -1.33 11.57
N LYS A 99 -5.85 -0.07 11.91
CA LYS A 99 -5.68 0.38 13.32
C LYS A 99 -6.94 0.13 14.15
N GLN A 100 -8.11 0.40 13.59
CA GLN A 100 -9.40 0.12 14.24
C GLN A 100 -9.56 -1.38 14.54
N ILE A 101 -9.21 -2.27 13.61
CA ILE A 101 -9.28 -3.72 13.81
C ILE A 101 -8.29 -4.19 14.87
N CYS A 102 -7.04 -3.71 14.84
CA CYS A 102 -6.02 -4.03 15.86
C CYS A 102 -6.51 -3.69 17.27
N SER A 103 -7.13 -2.52 17.45
CA SER A 103 -7.76 -2.13 18.72
C SER A 103 -8.91 -3.07 19.12
N LEU A 104 -9.78 -3.44 18.19
CA LEU A 104 -10.89 -4.37 18.46
C LEU A 104 -10.44 -5.79 18.82
N LEU A 105 -9.27 -6.21 18.31
CA LEU A 105 -8.68 -7.53 18.54
C LEU A 105 -7.67 -7.56 19.70
N ASN A 106 -7.32 -6.40 20.28
CA ASN A 106 -6.23 -6.25 21.26
C ASN A 106 -4.89 -6.80 20.74
N VAL A 107 -4.58 -6.52 19.48
CA VAL A 107 -3.33 -6.94 18.82
C VAL A 107 -2.52 -5.71 18.46
N GLN A 108 -1.20 -5.77 18.63
CA GLN A 108 -0.34 -4.65 18.22
C GLN A 108 -0.35 -4.49 16.69
N PRO A 109 -0.50 -3.26 16.17
CA PRO A 109 -0.43 -2.98 14.74
C PRO A 109 1.01 -3.05 14.23
N ALA A 110 1.57 -4.26 14.14
CA ALA A 110 2.88 -4.48 13.55
C ALA A 110 2.74 -4.81 12.06
N CYS A 111 2.72 -3.79 11.20
CA CYS A 111 2.98 -3.95 9.77
C CYS A 111 4.48 -3.67 9.59
N GLN A 112 5.30 -4.72 9.50
CA GLN A 112 6.70 -4.55 9.12
C GLN A 112 6.71 -4.22 7.63
N ASN A 113 6.76 -2.93 7.32
CA ASN A 113 7.06 -2.51 5.96
C ASN A 113 8.47 -3.03 5.69
N ALA A 114 8.64 -3.85 4.66
CA ALA A 114 9.96 -4.20 4.17
C ALA A 114 10.66 -2.86 3.89
N THR A 115 11.58 -2.48 4.77
CA THR A 115 12.45 -1.36 4.52
C THR A 115 13.21 -1.77 3.27
N ALA A 116 12.93 -1.08 2.17
CA ALA A 116 13.84 -1.08 1.04
C ALA A 116 15.15 -0.52 1.57
N ALA A 117 16.00 -1.40 2.09
CA ALA A 117 17.33 -1.06 2.52
C ALA A 117 18.02 -0.43 1.30
N GLY A 118 18.30 0.87 1.36
CA GLY A 118 19.14 1.53 0.36
C GLY A 118 18.56 2.73 -0.39
N MET A 119 17.53 3.43 0.09
CA MET A 119 17.23 4.78 -0.42
C MET A 119 17.21 5.81 0.71
N SER A 120 18.41 6.17 1.17
CA SER A 120 18.67 7.48 1.78
C SER A 120 18.82 8.50 0.65
N PHE A 121 18.06 9.59 0.71
CA PHE A 121 18.38 10.82 0.01
C PHE A 121 19.58 11.50 0.64
#